data_AF-D3P8T6-F1
#
_entry.id   AF-D3P8T6-F1
#
_cell.length_a   1.000
_cell.length_b   1.000
_cell.length_c   1.000
_cell.angle_alpha   90.00
_cell.angle_beta   90.00
_cell.angle_gamma   90.00
#
_symmetry.space_group_name_H-M   'P 1'
#
loop_
_entity.id
_entity.type
_entity.pdbx_description
1 polymer ?
#
loop_
_entity_poly.entity_id
_entity_poly.type
_entity_poly.pdbx_seq_one_letter_code
_entity_poly.pdbx_strand_id
1 'polypeptide(L)' 'MSRITTVWLFLFILGFIFINYPFITIFDKRVFIFGIPLIYLYFFIGWFGSILVVYVFVLFLRKRKQ' A
#
# COMPACT_ATOMS: atom_id res chain seq x y z
N MET A 1 -0.32 -24.34 2.74
CA MET A 1 -0.97 -23.05 2.44
C MET A 1 -0.80 -22.74 0.96
N SER A 2 -1.85 -22.31 0.25
CA SER A 2 -1.71 -21.96 -1.16
C SER A 2 -0.78 -20.75 -1.33
N ARG A 3 0.11 -20.75 -2.34
CA ARG A 3 1.04 -19.64 -2.61
C ARG A 3 0.32 -18.29 -2.76
N ILE A 4 -0.93 -18.30 -3.21
CA ILE A 4 -1.76 -17.11 -3.40
C ILE A 4 -2.14 -16.54 -2.04
N THR A 5 -2.66 -17.35 -1.11
CA THR A 5 -3.05 -16.90 0.24
C THR A 5 -1.89 -16.22 0.96
N THR A 6 -0.67 -16.74 0.84
CA THR A 6 0.53 -16.13 1.43
C THR A 6 0.77 -14.72 0.89
N VAL A 7 0.65 -14.51 -0.42
CA VAL A 7 0.83 -13.16 -1.01
C VAL A 7 -0.24 -12.20 -0.53
N TRP A 8 -1.51 -12.60 -0.52
CA TRP A 8 -2.59 -11.76 0.04
C TRP A 8 -2.36 -11.41 1.51
N LEU A 9 -1.86 -12.35 2.31
CA LEU A 9 -1.50 -12.12 3.70
C LEU A 9 -0.37 -11.08 3.81
N PHE A 10 0.67 -11.20 2.99
CA PHE A 10 1.77 -10.24 2.94
C PHE A 10 1.28 -8.83 2.55
N LEU A 11 0.42 -8.70 1.52
CA LEU A 11 -0.15 -7.41 1.12
C LEU A 11 -0.98 -6.78 2.23
N PHE A 12 -1.76 -7.60 2.94
CA PHE A 12 -2.58 -7.15 4.04
C PHE A 12 -1.72 -6.66 5.22
N ILE A 13 -0.72 -7.44 5.62
CA ILE A 13 0.22 -7.07 6.69
C ILE A 13 0.99 -5.80 6.31
N LEU A 14 1.46 -5.72 5.07
CA LEU A 14 2.17 -4.54 4.55
C LEU A 14 1.30 -3.28 4.64
N GLY A 15 0.03 -3.36 4.21
CA GLY A 15 -0.92 -2.25 4.34
C GLY A 15 -1.15 -1.84 5.80
N PHE A 16 -1.27 -2.82 6.70
CA PHE A 16 -1.40 -2.57 8.14
C PHE A 16 -0.18 -1.87 8.75
N ILE A 17 1.04 -2.23 8.32
CA ILE A 17 2.27 -1.59 8.76
C ILE A 17 2.29 -0.12 8.34
N PHE A 18 1.90 0.19 7.10
CA PHE A 18 1.85 1.58 6.62
C PHE A 18 0.80 2.42 7.37
N ILE A 19 -0.30 1.83 7.84
CA ILE A 19 -1.34 2.55 8.61
C ILE A 19 -1.00 2.59 10.12
N ASN A 20 0.13 2.03 10.54
CA ASN A 20 0.48 1.99 11.95
C ASN A 20 0.85 3.40 12.48
N TYR A 21 0.58 3.64 13.77
CA TYR A 21 0.80 4.93 14.44
C TYR A 21 2.24 5.51 14.30
N PRO A 22 3.33 4.71 14.40
CA PRO A 22 4.69 5.22 14.20
C PRO A 22 4.92 5.75 12.79
N PHE A 23 4.32 5.13 11.77
CA PHE A 23 4.44 5.62 10.39
C PHE A 23 3.59 6.88 10.19
N ILE A 24 2.36 6.89 10.70
CA ILE A 24 1.48 8.06 10.65
C ILE A 24 2.16 9.27 11.29
N THR A 25 2.74 9.12 12.48
CA THR A 25 3.38 10.24 13.20
C THR A 25 4.61 10.82 12.50
N ILE A 26 5.30 10.05 11.65
CA ILE A 26 6.41 10.58 10.82
C ILE A 26 5.88 11.58 9.78
N PHE A 27 4.71 11.32 9.21
CA PHE A 27 4.06 12.15 8.18
C PHE A 27 3.04 13.15 8.74
N ASP A 28 2.66 13.02 10.02
CA ASP A 28 1.84 13.97 10.77
C ASP A 28 2.63 15.22 11.18
N LYS A 29 3.32 15.80 10.21
CA LYS A 29 3.93 17.12 10.34
C LYS A 29 2.94 18.12 9.78
N ARG A 30 2.89 19.33 10.35
CA ARG A 30 2.13 20.49 9.81
C ARG A 30 2.78 21.05 8.54
N VAL A 31 3.07 20.17 7.58
CA VAL A 31 3.57 20.47 6.26
C VAL A 31 2.41 20.37 5.29
N PHE A 32 2.21 21.43 4.53
CA PHE A 32 1.19 21.50 3.49
C PHE A 32 1.89 21.45 2.14
N ILE A 33 1.51 20.50 1.29
CA ILE A 33 1.96 20.41 -0.10
C ILE A 33 0.77 20.82 -0.97
N PHE A 34 0.94 21.88 -1.78
CA PHE A 34 -0.16 22.47 -2.57
C PHE A 34 -1.42 22.83 -1.75
N GLY A 35 -1.26 23.19 -0.47
CA GLY A 35 -2.37 23.48 0.45
C GLY A 35 -3.03 22.25 1.09
N ILE A 36 -2.55 21.03 0.77
CA ILE A 36 -3.06 19.77 1.31
C ILE A 36 -2.09 19.26 2.39
N PRO A 37 -2.59 18.88 3.59
CA PRO A 37 -1.73 18.29 4.61
C PRO A 37 -1.02 17.03 4.12
N LEU A 38 0.26 16.90 4.47
CA LEU A 38 1.12 15.80 4.07
C LEU A 38 0.52 14.41 4.37
N ILE A 39 -0.21 14.29 5.47
CA ILE A 39 -0.84 13.04 5.90
C ILE A 39 -1.85 12.52 4.87
N TYR A 40 -2.62 13.38 4.20
CA TYR A 40 -3.55 12.94 3.16
C TYR A 40 -2.79 12.41 1.94
N LEU A 41 -1.73 13.10 1.53
CA LEU A 41 -0.87 12.68 0.43
C LEU A 41 -0.29 11.29 0.71
N TYR A 42 0.14 11.04 1.94
CA TYR A 42 0.61 9.74 2.40
C TYR A 42 -0.44 8.64 2.22
N PHE A 43 -1.67 8.86 2.68
CA PHE A 43 -2.77 7.90 2.50
C PHE A 43 -3.09 7.66 1.02
N PHE A 44 -3.10 8.71 0.19
CA PHE A 44 -3.32 8.58 -1.25
C PHE A 44 -2.24 7.74 -1.93
N ILE A 45 -0.97 7.94 -1.58
CA ILE A 45 0.15 7.16 -2.11
C ILE A 45 0.05 5.71 -1.63
N GLY A 46 -0.25 5.47 -0.35
CA GLY A 46 -0.45 4.12 0.19
C GLY A 46 -1.59 3.37 -0.52
N TRP A 47 -2.70 4.07 -0.79
CA TRP A 47 -3.82 3.52 -1.55
C TRP A 47 -3.44 3.20 -3.00
N PHE A 48 -2.83 4.14 -3.73
CA PHE A 48 -2.35 3.91 -5.10
C PHE A 48 -1.33 2.77 -5.16
N GLY A 49 -0.41 2.71 -4.20
CA GLY A 49 0.55 1.62 -4.06
C GLY A 49 -0.15 0.27 -3.89
N SER A 50 -1.19 0.19 -3.07
CA SER A 50 -1.95 -1.06 -2.87
C SER A 50 -2.57 -1.57 -4.19
N ILE A 51 -3.15 -0.66 -4.98
CA ILE A 51 -3.75 -1.00 -6.29
C ILE A 51 -2.67 -1.47 -7.26
N LEU A 52 -1.54 -0.76 -7.33
CA LEU A 52 -0.43 -1.14 -8.22
C LEU A 52 0.12 -2.53 -7.90
N VAL A 53 0.28 -2.86 -6.61
CA VAL A 53 0.80 -4.17 -6.23
C VAL A 53 -0.20 -5.28 -6.60
N VAL A 54 -1.49 -5.08 -6.37
CA VAL A 54 -2.53 -6.04 -6.80
C VAL A 54 -2.55 -6.17 -8.33
N TYR A 55 -2.45 -5.06 -9.06
CA TYR A 55 -2.41 -5.05 -10.52
C TYR A 55 -1.22 -5.86 -11.07
N VAL A 56 -0.01 -5.60 -10.57
CA VAL A 56 1.20 -6.35 -10.96
C VAL A 56 1.06 -7.83 -10.60
N PHE A 57 0.47 -8.14 -9.44
CA PHE A 57 0.24 -9.52 -9.03
C PHE A 57 -0.72 -10.25 -9.98
N VAL A 58 -1.83 -9.61 -10.37
CA VAL A 58 -2.78 -10.17 -11.35
C VAL A 58 -2.10 -10.39 -12.70
N LEU A 59 -1.28 -9.44 -13.17
CA LEU A 59 -0.50 -9.61 -14.40
C LEU A 59 0.47 -10.79 -14.31
N PHE A 60 1.15 -10.95 -13.18
CA PHE A 60 2.06 -12.07 -12.95
C PHE A 60 1.34 -13.42 -12.95
N LEU A 61 0.15 -13.50 -12.34
CA LEU A 61 -0.68 -14.71 -12.38
C LEU A 61 -1.16 -15.04 -13.79
N ARG A 62 -1.51 -14.03 -14.60
CA ARG A 62 -1.90 -14.24 -16.01
C ARG A 62 -0.75 -14.85 -16.82
N LYS A 63 0.49 -14.37 -16.63
CA LYS A 63 1.67 -14.84 -17.36
C LYS A 63 2.09 -16.28 -17.01
N ARG A 64 1.70 -16.79 -15.83
CA ARG A 64 1.94 -18.18 -15.38
C ARG A 64 0.94 -19.20 -15.93
N LYS A 65 -0.19 -18.75 -16.49
CA LYS A 65 -1.29 -19.60 -16.96
C LYS A 65 -1.23 -19.88 -18.48
N GLN A 66 -0.36 -19.16 -19.20
CA GLN A 66 0.08 -19.49 -20.56
C GLN A 66 1.39 -20.28 -20.49
#